data_AF-A0A3P4B6K7-F1
#
_entry.id   AF-A0A3P4B6K7-F1
#
_cell.length_a   1.000
_cell.length_b   1.000
_cell.length_c   1.000
_cell.angle_alpha   90.00
_cell.angle_beta   90.00
_cell.angle_gamma   90.00
#
_symmetry.space_group_name_H-M   'P 1'
#
loop_
_entity.id
_entity.type
_entity.pdbx_description
1 polymer ?
#
loop_
_entity_poly.entity_id
_entity_poly.type
_entity_poly.pdbx_seq_one_letter_code
_entity_poly.pdbx_strand_id
1 'polypeptide(L)'
;MENDVFPWLGKRPITAIDAPEILIVLKRIDGRGARHTAHKVRSKISLVFRFGIKEGLCKSDPARDLVGAIPSPKTTHFALTRVRLRSCAFVTSAVPSPNLGQ
;
A
#
# COMPACT_ATOMS: atom_id res chain seq x y z
N MET A 1 -1.94 -11.11 11.22
CA MET A 1 -0.70 -10.93 10.44
C MET A 1 0.30 -12.02 10.78
N GLU A 2 0.71 -12.16 12.05
CA GLU A 2 1.52 -13.31 12.46
C GLU A 2 0.79 -14.65 12.24
N ASN A 3 -0.48 -14.74 12.63
CA ASN A 3 -1.26 -15.99 12.50
C ASN A 3 -1.60 -16.42 11.05
N ASP A 4 -1.42 -15.54 10.06
CA ASP A 4 -1.84 -15.83 8.67
C ASP A 4 -0.68 -16.27 7.78
N VAL A 5 0.54 -15.81 8.08
CA VAL A 5 1.71 -15.97 7.20
C VAL A 5 2.69 -17.00 7.76
N PHE A 6 2.94 -16.99 9.08
CA PHE A 6 3.89 -17.89 9.72
C PHE A 6 3.55 -19.39 9.64
N PRO A 7 2.29 -19.86 9.72
CA PRO A 7 2.04 -21.30 9.69
C PRO A 7 2.40 -21.97 8.35
N TRP A 8 2.53 -21.19 7.27
CA TRP A 8 2.80 -21.68 5.92
C TRP A 8 4.23 -21.37 5.45
N LEU A 9 4.69 -20.12 5.61
CA LEU A 9 6.05 -19.72 5.22
C LEU A 9 7.09 -20.01 6.31
N GLY A 10 6.71 -20.06 7.58
CA GLY A 10 7.66 -20.16 8.70
C GLY A 10 8.31 -21.55 8.86
N LYS A 11 7.74 -22.59 8.23
CA LYS A 11 8.28 -23.96 8.30
C LYS A 11 9.32 -24.27 7.23
N ARG A 12 9.45 -23.40 6.21
CA ARG A 12 10.34 -23.63 5.06
C ARG A 12 11.48 -22.61 5.04
N PRO A 13 12.67 -23.01 4.58
CA PRO A 13 13.76 -22.05 4.39
C PRO A 13 13.40 -21.08 3.26
N ILE A 14 13.88 -19.83 3.38
CA ILE A 14 13.64 -18.75 2.40
C ILE A 14 14.09 -19.09 0.98
N THR A 15 14.98 -20.07 0.82
CA THR A 15 15.49 -20.56 -0.46
C THR A 15 14.52 -21.47 -1.21
N ALA A 16 13.54 -22.06 -0.52
CA ALA A 16 12.58 -23.00 -1.08
C ALA A 16 11.19 -22.39 -1.28
N ILE A 17 11.06 -21.06 -1.20
CA ILE A 17 9.78 -20.36 -1.31
C ILE A 17 9.65 -19.80 -2.73
N ASP A 18 8.58 -20.22 -3.41
CA ASP A 18 8.25 -19.84 -4.78
C ASP A 18 7.17 -18.74 -4.86
N ALA A 19 7.18 -17.97 -5.94
CA ALA A 19 6.19 -16.92 -6.23
C ALA A 19 4.72 -17.42 -6.22
N PRO A 20 4.35 -18.56 -6.85
CA PRO A 20 2.98 -19.07 -6.79
C PRO A 20 2.49 -19.40 -5.38
N GLU A 21 3.35 -19.86 -4.48
CA GLU A 21 2.96 -20.18 -3.10
C GLU A 21 2.57 -18.93 -2.33
N ILE A 22 3.38 -17.87 -2.46
CA ILE A 22 3.09 -16.56 -1.85
C ILE A 22 1.75 -16.02 -2.37
N LEU A 23 1.47 -16.19 -3.66
CA LEU A 23 0.21 -15.77 -4.27
C LEU A 23 -1.00 -16.53 -3.70
N ILE A 24 -0.88 -17.84 -3.40
CA ILE A 24 -1.95 -18.62 -2.77
C ILE A 24 -2.26 -18.07 -1.37
N VAL A 25 -1.24 -17.77 -0.56
CA VAL A 25 -1.41 -17.19 0.78
C VAL A 25 -2.09 -15.82 0.69
N LEU A 26 -1.64 -14.98 -0.24
CA LEU A 26 -2.19 -13.64 -0.46
C LEU A 26 -3.66 -13.69 -0.92
N LYS A 27 -4.02 -14.60 -1.84
CA LYS A 27 -5.40 -14.82 -2.27
C LYS A 27 -6.31 -15.29 -1.14
N ARG A 28 -5.81 -16.13 -0.22
CA ARG A 28 -6.57 -16.57 0.96
C ARG A 28 -6.89 -15.41 1.90
N ILE A 29 -5.95 -14.47 2.08
CA ILE A 29 -6.15 -13.27 2.89
C ILE A 29 -7.16 -12.32 2.21
N ASP A 30 -7.08 -12.17 0.89
CA ASP A 30 -8.05 -11.37 0.12
C ASP A 30 -9.46 -11.98 0.16
N GLY A 31 -9.57 -13.31 0.09
CA GLY A 31 -10.86 -14.03 0.23
C GLY A 31 -11.58 -13.78 1.56
N ARG A 32 -10.85 -13.35 2.61
CA ARG A 32 -11.44 -12.93 3.90
C ARG A 32 -11.89 -11.46 3.90
N GLY A 33 -11.76 -10.73 2.80
CA GLY A 33 -12.07 -9.31 2.68
C GLY A 33 -10.98 -8.38 3.21
N ALA A 34 -9.85 -8.92 3.67
CA ALA A 34 -8.76 -8.15 4.30
C ALA A 34 -7.73 -7.64 3.27
N ARG A 35 -8.17 -6.92 2.24
CA ARG A 35 -7.31 -6.41 1.15
C ARG A 35 -6.13 -5.60 1.64
N HIS A 36 -6.37 -4.67 2.56
CA HIS A 36 -5.31 -3.83 3.12
C HIS A 36 -4.25 -4.67 3.85
N THR A 37 -4.67 -5.74 4.54
CA THR A 37 -3.76 -6.67 5.20
C THR A 37 -2.94 -7.46 4.19
N ALA A 38 -3.53 -7.90 3.07
CA ALA A 38 -2.81 -8.62 2.03
C ALA A 38 -1.66 -7.78 1.43
N HIS A 39 -1.91 -6.50 1.14
CA HIS A 39 -0.88 -5.57 0.67
C HIS A 39 0.23 -5.36 1.71
N LYS A 40 -0.12 -5.18 2.98
CA LYS A 40 0.85 -5.06 4.06
C LYS A 40 1.69 -6.34 4.21
N VAL A 41 1.08 -7.51 4.08
CA VAL A 41 1.77 -8.82 4.15
C VAL A 41 2.77 -8.95 3.02
N ARG A 42 2.37 -8.67 1.77
CA ARG A 42 3.28 -8.71 0.62
C ARG A 42 4.51 -7.81 0.83
N SER A 43 4.30 -6.58 1.31
CA SER A 43 5.41 -5.65 1.58
C SER A 43 6.37 -6.17 2.66
N LYS A 44 5.86 -6.83 3.72
CA LYS A 44 6.71 -7.47 4.72
C LYS A 44 7.49 -8.65 4.15
N ILE A 45 6.87 -9.47 3.31
CA ILE A 45 7.53 -10.60 2.64
C ILE A 45 8.69 -10.09 1.77
N SER A 46 8.47 -9.05 0.96
CA SER A 46 9.53 -8.43 0.15
C SER A 46 10.68 -7.89 1.02
N LEU A 47 10.39 -7.32 2.19
CA LEU A 47 11.43 -6.86 3.11
C LEU A 47 12.31 -8.01 3.63
N VAL A 48 11.70 -9.16 3.96
CA VAL A 48 12.43 -10.36 4.39
C VAL A 48 13.32 -10.90 3.27
N PHE A 49 12.81 -11.00 2.04
CA PHE A 49 13.62 -11.43 0.90
C PHE A 49 14.76 -10.46 0.59
N ARG A 50 14.52 -9.15 0.67
CA ARG A 50 15.58 -8.14 0.51
C ARG A 50 16.67 -8.25 1.55
N PHE A 51 16.31 -8.59 2.79
CA PHE A 51 17.30 -8.89 3.82
C PHE A 51 18.09 -10.15 3.48
N GLY A 52 17.42 -11.24 3.08
CA GLY A 52 18.07 -12.47 2.64
C GLY A 52 18.99 -12.30 1.42
N ILE A 53 18.66 -11.39 0.49
CA ILE A 53 19.53 -11.05 -0.65
C ILE A 53 20.82 -10.36 -0.18
N LYS A 54 20.73 -9.46 0.82
CA LYS A 54 21.92 -8.79 1.38
C LYS A 54 22.88 -9.77 2.05
N GLU A 55 22.34 -10.77 2.73
CA GLU A 55 23.12 -11.84 3.37
C GLU A 55 23.60 -12.91 2.37
N GLY A 56 23.23 -12.82 1.09
CA GLY A 56 23.61 -13.80 0.07
C GLY A 56 22.83 -15.12 0.13
N LEU A 57 21.75 -15.19 0.91
CA LEU A 57 20.90 -16.39 1.06
C LEU A 57 19.96 -16.61 -0.13
N CYS A 58 19.51 -15.52 -0.77
CA CYS A 58 18.61 -15.56 -1.92
C CYS A 58 19.14 -14.69 -3.07
N LYS A 59 18.89 -15.11 -4.32
CA LYS A 59 19.29 -14.34 -5.52
C LYS A 59 18.26 -13.34 -6.01
N SER A 60 16.98 -13.52 -5.67
CA SER A 60 15.89 -12.70 -6.19
C SER A 60 14.71 -12.64 -5.23
N ASP A 61 13.90 -11.59 -5.34
CA ASP A 61 12.70 -11.35 -4.53
C ASP A 61 11.44 -11.77 -5.33
N PRO A 62 10.87 -12.96 -5.06
CA PRO A 62 9.68 -13.44 -5.77
C PRO A 62 8.41 -12.66 -5.42
N ALA A 63 8.39 -11.91 -4.30
CA ALA A 63 7.23 -11.11 -3.92
C ALA A 63 7.12 -9.80 -4.73
N ARG A 64 8.19 -9.40 -5.42
CA ARG A 64 8.21 -8.21 -6.28
C ARG A 64 7.40 -8.42 -7.56
N ASP A 65 7.38 -9.63 -8.11
CA ASP A 65 6.61 -9.95 -9.31
C ASP A 65 5.11 -10.06 -9.05
N LEU A 66 4.72 -10.15 -7.76
CA LEU A 66 3.33 -10.19 -7.32
C LEU A 66 2.71 -8.77 -7.19
N VAL A 67 3.35 -7.75 -7.75
CA VAL A 67 2.81 -6.39 -7.82
C VAL A 67 1.68 -6.33 -8.85
N GLY A 68 0.46 -6.09 -8.37
CA GLY A 68 -0.75 -6.06 -9.21
C GLY A 68 -1.55 -7.37 -9.23
N ALA A 69 -1.03 -8.44 -8.62
CA ALA A 69 -1.74 -9.73 -8.56
C ALA A 69 -2.97 -9.71 -7.62
N ILE A 70 -3.08 -8.72 -6.74
CA ILE A 70 -4.21 -8.54 -5.82
C ILE A 70 -4.90 -7.22 -6.18
N PRO A 71 -6.24 -7.17 -6.27
CA PRO A 71 -6.96 -5.92 -6.49
C PRO A 71 -6.59 -4.90 -5.40
N SER A 72 -6.38 -3.65 -5.81
CA SER A 72 -6.10 -2.55 -4.89
C SER A 72 -7.23 -2.41 -3.86
N PRO A 73 -6.92 -2.12 -2.59
CA PRO A 73 -7.95 -1.84 -1.60
C PRO A 73 -8.69 -0.59 -2.07
N LYS A 74 -10.03 -0.64 -2.11
CA LYS A 74 -10.83 0.55 -2.37
C LYS A 74 -10.60 1.50 -1.19
N THR A 75 -9.82 2.55 -1.41
CA THR A 75 -9.61 3.59 -0.41
C THR A 75 -10.82 4.51 -0.45
N THR A 76 -11.75 4.33 0.48
CA THR A 76 -12.80 5.33 0.70
C THR A 76 -12.17 6.40 1.57
N HIS A 77 -11.72 7.50 0.95
CA HIS A 77 -11.29 8.68 1.70
C HIS A 77 -12.51 9.21 2.45
N PHE A 78 -12.56 8.99 3.77
CA PHE A 78 -13.46 9.76 4.63
C PHE A 78 -12.97 11.20 4.57
N ALA A 79 -13.63 12.01 3.74
CA ALA A 79 -13.40 13.44 3.71
C ALA A 79 -13.65 13.96 5.13
N LEU A 80 -12.57 14.32 5.83
CA LEU A 80 -12.70 15.18 7.00
C LEU A 80 -13.30 16.48 6.50
N THR A 81 -14.59 16.66 6.79
CA THR A 81 -15.30 17.92 6.64
C THR A 81 -14.43 19.04 7.19
N ARG A 82 -14.03 19.97 6.31
CA ARG A 82 -13.30 21.19 6.68
C ARG A 82 -14.08 21.93 7.76
N VAL A 83 -13.71 21.77 9.02
CA VAL A 83 -14.05 22.76 10.05
C VAL A 83 -13.29 24.01 9.69
N ARG A 84 -14.04 24.96 9.14
CA ARG A 84 -13.62 26.26 8.66
C ARG A 84 -12.98 27.04 9.81
N LEU A 85 -11.65 27.07 9.90
CA LEU A 85 -10.97 28.04 10.76
C LEU A 85 -11.37 29.44 10.29
N ARG A 86 -12.02 30.14 11.22
CA ARG A 86 -12.43 31.54 11.14
C ARG A 86 -11.20 32.44 11.06
N SER A 87 -11.37 33.55 10.35
CA SER A 87 -10.51 34.73 10.36
C SER A 87 -9.12 34.62 9.73
N CYS A 88 -9.05 35.05 8.48
CA CYS A 88 -8.19 36.18 8.15
C CYS A 88 -8.85 36.92 6.97
N ALA A 89 -9.75 37.86 7.29
CA ALA A 89 -10.21 38.85 6.34
C ALA A 89 -9.04 39.82 6.11
N PHE A 90 -8.08 39.40 5.29
CA PHE A 90 -7.05 40.29 4.79
C PHE A 90 -7.69 41.15 3.70
N VAL A 91 -8.14 42.32 4.12
CA VAL A 91 -8.61 43.42 3.30
C VAL A 91 -7.56 43.68 2.22
N THR A 92 -7.87 43.32 0.97
CA THR A 92 -7.21 43.93 -0.19
C THR A 92 -8.17 44.95 -0.76
N SER A 93 -7.68 46.18 -0.71
CA SER A 93 -8.21 47.40 -1.26
C SER A 93 -8.62 47.29 -2.73
N ALA A 94 -9.80 47.82 -3.01
CA ALA A 94 -10.13 48.67 -4.15
C ALA A 94 -9.04 48.87 -5.23
N VAL A 95 -9.33 48.44 -6.46
CA VAL A 95 -9.28 49.29 -7.67
C VAL A 95 -10.23 48.71 -8.72
N PRO A 96 -11.33 49.39 -9.12
CA PRO A 96 -12.04 49.07 -10.35
C PRO A 96 -11.25 49.66 -11.53
N SER A 97 -10.77 48.81 -12.44
CA SER A 97 -10.14 49.27 -13.68
C SER A 97 -11.20 49.42 -14.81
N PRO A 98 -11.05 50.45 -15.66
CA PRO A 98 -12.02 50.88 -16.66
C PRO A 98 -11.81 50.22 -18.03
N ASN A 99 -12.75 50.51 -18.95
CA ASN A 99 -12.82 50.24 -20.39
C ASN A 99 -13.77 49.11 -20.80
N LEU A 100 -14.54 49.18 -21.87
CA LEU A 100 -14.89 50.20 -22.86
C LEU A 100 -15.87 49.49 -23.82
N GLY A 101 -16.92 50.17 -24.28
CA GLY A 101 -17.70 49.74 -25.44
C GLY A 101 -19.10 49.22 -25.13
N GLN A 102 -20.03 50.13 -24.87
CA GLN A 102 -20.97 50.68 -25.87
C GLN A 102 -21.38 52.09 -25.39
#